data_AF-S2E798-F1
#
_entry.id   AF-S2E798-F1
#
_cell.length_a   1.000
_cell.length_b   1.000
_cell.length_c   1.000
_cell.angle_alpha   90.00
_cell.angle_beta   90.00
_cell.angle_gamma   90.00
#
_symmetry.space_group_name_H-M   'P 1'
#
loop_
_entity.id
_entity.type
_entity.pdbx_description
1 polymer ?
#
loop_
_entity_poly.entity_id
_entity_poly.type
_entity_poly.pdbx_seq_one_letter_code
_entity_poly.pdbx_strand_id
1 'polypeptide(L)'
;MSLQVNPLSIISILTLRYDLTTTSPIQKLNWTDFSQKKVSNPEKTVQDMISNYYLENLEKKSNVGISLSSGVDSTLLLALLKQAIPKLDVNSFSIRFSDSLDETKNAKKNCR
;
A
#
# COMPACT_ATOMS: atom_id res chain seq x y z
N MET A 1 -4.21 -33.42 -38.81
CA MET A 1 -4.29 -33.31 -37.35
C MET A 1 -5.10 -32.06 -37.04
N SER A 2 -6.38 -32.20 -36.69
CA SER A 2 -7.25 -31.04 -36.45
C SER A 2 -6.99 -30.49 -35.06
N LEU A 3 -6.67 -29.20 -34.97
CA LEU A 3 -6.54 -28.51 -33.68
C LEU A 3 -7.94 -28.45 -33.04
N GLN A 4 -8.16 -29.20 -31.96
CA GLN A 4 -9.41 -29.17 -31.23
C GLN A 4 -9.33 -28.04 -30.20
N VAL A 5 -9.97 -26.91 -30.49
CA VAL A 5 -9.97 -25.74 -29.61
C VAL A 5 -11.13 -25.85 -28.61
N ASN A 6 -10.85 -25.63 -27.32
CA ASN A 6 -11.86 -25.64 -26.27
C ASN A 6 -12.80 -24.42 -26.41
N PRO A 7 -14.12 -24.62 -26.59
CA PRO A 7 -15.08 -23.52 -26.71
C PRO A 7 -15.08 -22.57 -25.51
N LEU A 8 -14.82 -23.06 -24.30
CA LEU A 8 -14.77 -22.23 -23.09
C LEU A 8 -13.60 -21.24 -23.13
N SER A 9 -12.44 -21.66 -23.63
CA SER A 9 -11.28 -20.78 -23.80
C SER A 9 -11.57 -19.68 -24.82
N ILE A 10 -12.30 -19.98 -25.90
CA ILE A 10 -12.74 -18.99 -26.88
C ILE A 10 -13.63 -17.93 -26.20
N ILE A 11 -14.61 -18.36 -25.40
CA ILE A 11 -15.52 -17.45 -24.68
C ILE A 11 -14.74 -16.56 -23.70
N SER A 12 -13.85 -17.14 -22.89
CA SER A 12 -13.02 -16.36 -21.94
C SER A 12 -12.17 -15.31 -22.66
N ILE A 13 -11.50 -15.68 -23.76
CA ILE A 13 -10.68 -14.76 -24.56
C ILE A 13 -11.53 -13.64 -25.18
N LEU A 14 -12.64 -13.98 -25.83
CA LEU A 14 -13.49 -13.01 -26.52
C LEU A 14 -14.22 -12.07 -25.55
N THR A 15 -14.51 -12.53 -24.34
CA THR A 15 -15.17 -11.71 -23.30
C THR A 15 -14.19 -10.97 -22.40
N LEU A 16 -12.87 -11.15 -22.59
CA LEU A 16 -11.81 -10.64 -21.72
C LEU A 16 -12.02 -11.00 -20.24
N ARG A 17 -12.65 -12.15 -19.99
CA ARG A 17 -12.85 -12.69 -18.65
C ARG A 17 -11.70 -13.61 -18.28
N TYR A 18 -11.59 -13.89 -16.99
CA TYR A 18 -10.65 -14.88 -16.48
C TYR A 18 -10.89 -16.26 -17.13
N ASP A 19 -9.83 -17.05 -17.19
CA ASP A 19 -9.88 -18.39 -17.77
C ASP A 19 -10.71 -19.32 -16.89
N LEU A 20 -11.88 -19.71 -17.39
CA LEU A 20 -12.83 -20.58 -16.70
C LEU A 20 -12.34 -22.03 -16.57
N THR A 21 -11.29 -22.40 -17.32
CA THR A 21 -10.69 -23.73 -17.28
C THR A 21 -9.59 -23.84 -16.23
N THR A 22 -9.15 -22.72 -15.65
CA THR A 22 -8.12 -22.70 -14.62
C THR A 22 -8.70 -22.94 -13.23
N THR A 23 -8.11 -23.88 -12.50
CA THR A 23 -8.31 -24.00 -11.06
C THR A 23 -7.51 -22.91 -10.35
N SER A 24 -8.20 -22.03 -9.63
CA SER A 24 -7.54 -21.00 -8.84
C SER A 24 -6.66 -21.63 -7.75
N PRO A 25 -5.43 -21.13 -7.54
CA PRO A 25 -4.60 -21.54 -6.40
C PRO A 25 -5.13 -21.01 -5.07
N ILE A 26 -6.15 -20.14 -5.09
CA ILE A 26 -6.71 -19.50 -3.91
C ILE A 26 -7.69 -20.45 -3.23
N GLN A 27 -7.51 -20.65 -1.93
CA GLN A 27 -8.42 -21.44 -1.10
C GLN A 27 -9.81 -20.80 -1.07
N LYS A 28 -10.86 -21.62 -1.24
CA LYS A 28 -12.24 -21.18 -1.10
C LYS A 28 -12.54 -20.85 0.35
N LEU A 29 -12.94 -19.61 0.62
CA LEU A 29 -13.34 -19.15 1.95
C LEU A 29 -14.71 -19.71 2.34
N ASN A 30 -14.87 -20.03 3.62
CA ASN A 30 -16.12 -20.46 4.24
C ASN A 30 -16.78 -19.30 4.98
N TRP A 31 -18.07 -19.44 5.33
CA TRP A 31 -18.81 -18.38 6.04
C TRP A 31 -18.14 -17.96 7.37
N THR A 32 -17.42 -18.89 8.02
CA THR A 32 -16.68 -18.65 9.27
C THR A 32 -15.55 -17.63 9.10
N ASP A 33 -14.97 -17.52 7.91
CA ASP A 33 -13.89 -16.58 7.61
C ASP A 33 -14.39 -15.12 7.56
N PHE A 34 -15.71 -14.94 7.42
CA PHE A 34 -16.40 -13.64 7.42
C PHE A 34 -16.95 -13.27 8.81
N SER A 35 -16.60 -14.03 9.85
CA SER A 35 -16.97 -13.67 11.21
C SER A 35 -16.32 -12.35 11.62
N GLN A 36 -17.13 -11.42 12.13
CA GLN A 36 -16.64 -10.09 12.53
C GLN A 36 -15.70 -10.23 13.74
N LYS A 37 -14.42 -9.94 13.52
CA LYS A 37 -13.44 -9.84 14.61
C LYS A 37 -13.64 -8.49 15.30
N LYS A 38 -14.01 -8.50 16.58
CA LYS A 38 -14.01 -7.29 17.40
C LYS A 38 -12.57 -6.87 17.68
N VAL A 39 -12.08 -5.91 16.92
CA VAL A 39 -10.80 -5.24 17.20
C VAL A 39 -11.13 -4.01 18.04
N SER A 40 -10.62 -3.98 19.27
CA SER A 40 -10.72 -2.79 20.12
C SER A 40 -9.67 -1.78 19.67
N ASN A 41 -10.09 -0.53 19.45
CA ASN A 41 -9.21 0.60 19.13
C ASN A 41 -8.20 0.29 17.99
N PRO A 42 -8.70 -0.07 16.79
CA PRO A 42 -7.85 -0.46 15.66
C PRO A 42 -6.88 0.66 15.26
N GLU A 43 -7.27 1.92 15.40
CA GLU A 43 -6.46 3.09 15.04
C GLU A 43 -5.17 3.12 15.86
N LYS A 44 -5.31 2.97 17.19
CA LYS A 44 -4.16 2.94 18.10
C LYS A 44 -3.29 1.71 17.84
N THR A 45 -3.91 0.56 17.57
CA THR A 45 -3.16 -0.68 17.28
C THR A 45 -2.26 -0.51 16.05
N VAL A 46 -2.79 0.11 14.98
CA VAL A 46 -2.01 0.40 13.77
C VAL A 46 -0.93 1.44 14.04
N GLN A 47 -1.26 2.51 14.77
CA GLN A 47 -0.29 3.55 15.14
C GLN A 47 0.87 2.99 15.96
N ASP A 48 0.59 2.17 16.96
CA ASP A 48 1.60 1.54 17.83
C ASP A 48 2.47 0.58 17.01
N MET A 49 1.88 -0.21 16.12
CA MET A 49 2.61 -1.11 15.21
C MET A 49 3.61 -0.35 14.34
N ILE A 50 3.17 0.75 13.72
CA ILE A 50 4.04 1.60 12.87
C ILE A 50 5.15 2.27 13.71
N SER A 51 4.79 2.78 14.88
CA SER A 51 5.75 3.47 15.77
C SER A 51 6.83 2.54 16.27
N ASN A 52 6.46 1.32 16.69
CA ASN A 52 7.40 0.29 17.12
C ASN A 52 8.35 -0.10 15.98
N TYR A 53 7.84 -0.26 14.77
CA TYR A 53 8.67 -0.52 13.60
C TYR A 53 9.73 0.57 13.40
N TYR A 54 9.37 1.84 13.54
CA TYR A 54 10.34 2.94 13.43
C TYR A 54 11.40 2.91 14.53
N LEU A 55 11.02 2.68 15.78
CA LEU A 55 11.97 2.60 16.89
C LEU A 55 12.96 1.45 16.68
N GLU A 56 12.48 0.26 16.32
CA GLU A 56 13.34 -0.91 16.13
C GLU A 56 14.31 -0.76 14.95
N ASN A 57 13.86 -0.14 13.85
CA ASN A 57 14.60 -0.15 12.58
C ASN A 57 15.35 1.15 12.29
N LEU A 58 14.89 2.30 12.82
CA LEU A 58 15.35 3.62 12.42
C LEU A 58 15.98 4.44 13.57
N GLU A 59 15.83 4.06 14.84
CA GLU A 59 16.36 4.83 15.98
C GLU A 59 17.88 5.06 15.91
N LYS A 60 18.63 4.08 15.39
CA LYS A 60 20.09 4.16 15.23
C LYS A 60 20.54 4.79 13.91
N LYS A 61 19.61 5.18 13.04
CA LYS A 61 19.92 5.78 11.73
C LYS A 61 20.11 7.28 11.91
N SER A 62 21.07 7.84 11.18
CA SER A 62 21.32 9.28 11.15
C SER A 62 20.38 10.01 10.19
N ASN A 63 20.01 9.36 9.07
CA ASN A 63 19.13 9.93 8.06
C ASN A 63 18.24 8.89 7.38
N VAL A 64 17.10 9.34 6.86
CA VAL A 64 16.17 8.52 6.06
C VAL A 64 15.69 9.30 4.84
N GLY A 65 15.60 8.61 3.70
CA GLY A 65 14.99 9.11 2.47
C GLY A 65 13.51 8.73 2.39
N ILE A 66 12.63 9.69 2.11
CA ILE A 66 11.18 9.46 1.97
C ILE A 66 10.66 10.06 0.67
N SER A 67 9.90 9.26 -0.09
CA SER A 67 9.12 9.78 -1.23
C SER A 67 7.79 10.36 -0.73
N LEU A 68 7.47 11.60 -1.10
CA LEU A 68 6.20 12.26 -0.76
C LEU A 68 5.36 12.50 -2.00
N SER A 69 4.12 12.05 -1.96
CA SER A 69 3.14 12.15 -3.06
C SER A 69 2.00 13.12 -2.77
N SER A 70 2.07 13.95 -1.71
CA SER A 70 0.93 14.72 -1.19
C SER A 70 -0.28 13.87 -0.75
N GLY A 71 -0.17 12.54 -0.77
CA GLY A 71 -1.21 11.62 -0.32
C GLY A 71 -1.30 11.53 1.20
N VAL A 72 -2.48 11.14 1.69
CA VAL A 72 -2.77 10.99 3.12
C VAL A 72 -1.82 10.00 3.80
N ASP A 73 -1.55 8.85 3.16
CA ASP A 73 -0.70 7.80 3.75
C ASP A 73 0.74 8.27 3.92
N SER A 74 1.34 8.85 2.86
CA SER A 74 2.71 9.35 2.91
C SER A 74 2.89 10.47 3.94
N THR A 75 1.86 11.28 4.14
CA THR A 75 1.84 12.36 5.14
C THR A 75 1.69 11.81 6.55
N LEU A 76 0.79 10.83 6.74
CA LEU A 76 0.57 10.17 8.03
C LEU A 76 1.84 9.45 8.51
N LEU A 77 2.48 8.68 7.65
CA LEU A 77 3.72 7.97 7.97
C LEU A 77 4.85 8.95 8.34
N LEU A 78 4.99 10.06 7.61
CA LEU A 78 5.96 11.11 7.95
C LEU A 78 5.68 11.73 9.33
N ALA A 79 4.41 12.03 9.62
CA ALA A 79 4.01 12.60 10.90
C ALA A 79 4.29 11.64 12.07
N LEU A 80 3.93 10.35 11.91
CA LEU A 80 4.23 9.31 12.91
C LEU A 80 5.73 9.10 13.09
N LEU A 81 6.52 9.15 12.02
CA LEU A 81 7.97 9.06 12.11
C LEU A 81 8.57 10.21 12.91
N LYS A 82 8.13 11.45 12.64
CA LYS A 82 8.60 12.64 13.38
C LYS A 82 8.10 12.66 14.82
N GLN A 83 6.94 12.06 15.10
CA GLN A 83 6.46 11.86 16.46
C GLN A 83 7.32 10.84 17.23
N ALA A 84 7.65 9.70 16.59
CA ALA A 84 8.42 8.63 17.22
C ALA A 84 9.91 8.99 17.39
N ILE A 85 10.53 9.62 16.38
CA ILE A 85 11.96 9.97 16.38
C ILE A 85 12.14 11.43 15.89
N PRO A 86 11.86 12.43 16.76
CA PRO A 86 11.85 13.84 16.34
C PRO A 86 13.19 14.35 15.79
N LYS A 87 14.30 13.77 16.23
CA LYS A 87 15.67 14.19 15.86
C LYS A 87 16.16 13.55 14.56
N LEU A 88 15.42 12.60 13.98
CA LEU A 88 15.85 11.91 12.77
C LEU A 88 15.84 12.89 11.58
N ASP A 89 16.97 12.96 10.87
CA ASP A 89 17.06 13.76 9.66
C ASP A 89 16.31 13.05 8.52
N VAL A 90 15.40 13.78 7.87
CA VAL A 90 14.51 13.22 6.85
C VAL A 90 14.67 14.00 5.57
N ASN A 91 15.27 13.34 4.58
CA ASN A 91 15.39 13.85 3.23
C ASN A 91 14.17 13.39 2.44
N SER A 92 13.35 14.35 2.00
CA SER A 92 12.19 14.03 1.19
C SER A 92 12.38 14.41 -0.27
N PHE A 93 11.81 13.61 -1.17
CA PHE A 93 11.71 13.93 -2.58
C PHE A 93 10.28 13.72 -3.07
N SER A 94 9.86 14.58 -3.99
CA SER A 94 8.53 14.51 -4.63
C SER A 94 8.73 14.64 -6.13
N ILE A 95 8.02 13.83 -6.89
CA ILE A 95 8.15 13.73 -8.34
C ILE A 95 6.87 14.23 -8.97
N ARG A 96 7.01 15.09 -9.98
CA ARG A 96 5.91 15.55 -10.84
C ARG A 96 6.01 14.87 -12.19
N PHE A 97 4.88 14.45 -12.74
CA PHE A 97 4.79 13.98 -14.12
C PHE A 97 4.39 15.13 -15.06
N SER A 98 4.85 15.09 -16.30
CA SER A 98 4.66 16.18 -17.28
C SER A 98 3.19 16.57 -17.47
N ASP A 99 2.30 15.58 -17.52
CA ASP A 99 0.87 15.75 -17.79
C ASP A 99 0.01 15.76 -16.50
N SER A 100 0.62 15.91 -15.31
CA SER A 100 -0.10 15.91 -14.04
C SER A 100 -0.20 17.30 -13.41
N LEU A 101 -1.22 17.46 -12.57
CA LEU A 101 -1.36 18.59 -11.65
C LEU A 101 -0.14 18.59 -10.71
N ASP A 102 0.41 19.78 -10.44
CA ASP A 102 1.62 19.92 -9.63
C ASP A 102 1.29 19.81 -8.12
N GLU A 103 1.35 18.58 -7.61
CA GLU A 103 1.13 18.26 -6.20
C GLU A 103 2.38 18.48 -5.33
N THR A 104 3.55 18.72 -5.93
CA THR A 104 4.82 18.84 -5.19
C THR A 104 4.80 20.04 -4.23
N LYS A 105 4.10 21.11 -4.61
CA LYS A 105 3.88 22.29 -3.76
C LYS A 105 3.06 21.96 -2.51
N ASN A 106 2.08 21.06 -2.64
CA ASN A 106 1.28 20.61 -1.52
C ASN A 106 2.08 19.65 -0.63
N ALA A 107 2.78 18.69 -1.22
CA ALA A 107 3.69 17.78 -0.50
C ALA A 107 4.71 18.56 0.36
N LYS A 108 5.30 19.64 -0.18
CA LYS A 108 6.26 20.50 0.53
C LYS A 108 5.69 21.15 1.79
N LYS A 109 4.39 21.46 1.83
CA LYS A 109 3.76 22.04 3.03
C LYS A 109 3.77 21.06 4.20
N ASN A 110 3.72 19.76 3.91
CA ASN A 110 3.68 18.69 4.90
C ASN A 110 5.08 18.32 5.45
N CYS A 111 6.15 18.92 4.92
CA CYS A 111 7.53 18.69 5.38
C CYS A 111 7.98 19.63 6.51
N ARG A 112 7.09 20.49 7.00
CA ARG A 112 7.37 21.40 8.12
C ARG A 112 7.26 20.69 9.45
#